data_AF-A0A8T2C8R8-F1
#
_entry.id   AF-A0A8T2C8R8-F1
#
_cell.length_a   1.000
_cell.length_b   1.000
_cell.length_c   1.000
_cell.angle_alpha   90.00
_cell.angle_beta   90.00
_cell.angle_gamma   90.00
#
_symmetry.space_group_name_H-M   'P 1'
#
loop_
_entity.id
_entity.type
_entity.pdbx_description
1 polymer ?
#
loop_
_entity_poly.entity_id
_entity_poly.type
_entity_poly.pdbx_seq_one_letter_code
_entity_poly.pdbx_strand_id
1 'polypeptide(L)'
;MSPLNDLKINLNGQYTFFLDQDVISKYSGSLRKMIKQSKRKRNKKKRIITIEIDDFPGGPDGFELVSRFCYNNGEISIDVSNVSTLYCCSVFLAMSEKFCFSNLFLQTEKFLEEVLYGSWSDIVLCLKNCEQVFFQADSYGLVDKLIFAALTKISRNSETFSSSSLSSFASSLSPEMAKNTPESDSRCISRSVSCGRSNEWWFDDMTTLSPSIILRLIMIIGAYKTNIKSLVLTRFLLHYLKTKLQTKSRTTTELMRNKLEYSDLADTAAKGVISAGKTAFSCRKLFWVLRVLSSFSLSRESRIGLETLIGEMLEQATLDDLLIPAGGSKESGFYNVDLVIRLLKVFVKNREEEISREKNMKEIGKLIDKYLREISPDQNLKVSKFLGVAESLPDSARDCFDGVYRGIDIYLQVSFFFFIFLSKSIL
;
A
#
# COMPACT_ATOMS: atom_id res chain seq x y z
N MET A 1 -21.99 30.53 -44.44
CA MET A 1 -21.06 29.78 -43.58
C MET A 1 -21.42 30.08 -42.14
N SER A 2 -22.14 29.17 -41.49
CA SER A 2 -22.41 29.20 -40.04
C SER A 2 -21.08 29.17 -39.28
N PRO A 3 -20.97 29.80 -38.10
CA PRO A 3 -19.75 29.70 -37.30
C PRO A 3 -19.59 28.23 -36.92
N LEU A 4 -18.45 27.61 -37.28
CA LEU A 4 -18.17 26.19 -37.01
C LEU A 4 -18.21 25.81 -35.53
N ASN A 5 -18.25 26.78 -34.61
CA ASN A 5 -18.22 26.56 -33.18
C ASN A 5 -19.38 27.27 -32.46
N ASP A 6 -20.45 26.54 -32.15
CA ASP A 6 -21.64 27.04 -31.46
C ASP A 6 -21.80 26.51 -30.02
N LEU A 7 -20.83 25.70 -29.57
CA LEU A 7 -20.70 25.16 -28.23
C LEU A 7 -19.36 25.52 -27.60
N LYS A 8 -19.39 25.91 -26.33
CA LYS A 8 -18.23 26.15 -25.47
C LYS A 8 -18.31 25.22 -24.26
N ILE A 9 -17.29 24.40 -24.06
CA ILE A 9 -17.17 23.54 -22.88
C ILE A 9 -15.99 24.04 -22.04
N ASN A 10 -16.27 24.37 -20.79
CA ASN A 10 -15.28 24.78 -19.80
C ASN A 10 -15.01 23.59 -18.87
N LEU A 11 -13.75 23.16 -18.78
CA LEU A 11 -13.31 22.13 -17.84
C LEU A 11 -12.59 22.77 -16.65
N ASN A 12 -13.07 22.51 -15.44
CA ASN A 12 -12.51 23.00 -14.17
C ASN A 12 -12.24 24.52 -14.15
N GLY A 13 -12.99 25.29 -14.94
CA GLY A 13 -12.79 26.74 -15.12
C GLY A 13 -11.47 27.17 -15.78
N GLN A 14 -10.60 26.24 -16.17
CA GLN A 14 -9.24 26.52 -16.68
C GLN A 14 -9.13 26.30 -18.19
N TYR A 15 -9.74 25.23 -18.70
CA TYR A 15 -9.62 24.84 -20.11
C TYR A 15 -10.92 25.10 -20.83
N THR A 16 -10.85 25.67 -22.02
CA THR A 16 -12.02 25.97 -22.86
C THR A 16 -11.90 25.29 -24.21
N PHE A 17 -12.90 24.49 -24.55
CA PHE A 17 -13.05 23.87 -25.86
C PHE A 17 -14.18 24.56 -26.64
N PHE A 18 -13.91 24.90 -27.91
CA PHE A 18 -14.90 25.44 -28.84
C PHE A 18 -15.24 24.36 -29.86
N LEU A 19 -16.52 23.99 -29.93
CA LEU A 19 -16.98 22.82 -30.66
C LEU A 19 -18.28 23.12 -31.42
N ASP A 20 -18.59 22.27 -32.39
CA ASP A 20 -19.87 22.12 -33.06
C ASP A 20 -20.79 21.19 -32.23
N GLN A 21 -21.96 21.70 -31.86
CA GLN A 21 -22.93 20.97 -31.05
C GLN A 21 -23.52 19.76 -31.77
N ASP A 22 -23.65 19.80 -33.09
CA ASP A 22 -24.27 18.74 -33.89
C ASP A 22 -23.31 17.56 -34.04
N VAL A 23 -22.02 17.84 -34.26
CA VAL A 23 -20.94 16.83 -34.29
C VAL A 23 -20.89 16.07 -32.96
N ILE A 24 -20.71 16.79 -31.85
CA ILE A 24 -20.56 16.16 -30.53
C ILE A 24 -21.86 15.46 -30.09
N SER A 25 -23.02 16.06 -30.36
CA SER A 25 -24.31 15.46 -30.02
C SER A 25 -24.57 14.16 -30.77
N LYS A 26 -23.98 13.94 -31.94
CA LYS A 26 -24.10 12.68 -32.69
C LYS A 26 -23.56 11.50 -31.91
N TYR A 27 -22.48 11.70 -31.14
CA TYR A 27 -21.78 10.62 -30.43
C TYR A 27 -22.06 10.57 -28.93
N SER A 28 -22.25 11.72 -28.26
CA SER A 28 -22.43 11.78 -26.80
C SER A 28 -23.88 11.99 -26.36
N GLY A 29 -24.38 11.04 -25.57
CA GLY A 29 -25.69 11.16 -24.93
C GLY A 29 -25.75 12.20 -23.81
N SER A 30 -24.70 12.28 -22.98
CA SER A 30 -24.63 13.22 -21.87
C SER A 30 -24.56 14.66 -22.38
N LEU A 31 -23.70 14.95 -23.36
CA LEU A 31 -23.59 16.29 -23.95
C LEU A 31 -24.87 16.69 -24.69
N ARG A 32 -25.47 15.78 -25.47
CA ARG A 32 -26.78 16.04 -26.10
C ARG A 32 -27.84 16.44 -25.07
N LYS A 33 -27.88 15.80 -23.89
CA LYS A 33 -28.80 16.16 -22.80
C LYS A 33 -28.47 17.53 -22.20
N MET A 34 -27.20 17.82 -21.89
CA MET A 34 -26.77 19.11 -21.35
C MET A 34 -27.03 20.28 -22.32
N ILE A 35 -26.79 20.08 -23.62
CA ILE A 35 -27.10 21.04 -24.69
C ILE A 35 -28.62 21.32 -24.74
N LYS A 36 -29.46 20.28 -24.67
CA LYS A 36 -30.92 20.47 -24.63
C LYS A 36 -31.39 21.23 -23.39
N GLN A 37 -30.82 20.94 -22.22
CA GLN A 37 -31.16 21.63 -20.97
C GLN A 37 -30.74 23.11 -20.98
N SER A 38 -29.55 23.41 -21.48
CA SER A 38 -29.06 24.79 -21.59
C SER A 38 -29.87 25.62 -22.59
N LYS A 39 -30.34 25.02 -23.70
CA LYS A 39 -31.27 25.68 -24.64
C LYS A 39 -32.61 26.03 -23.98
N ARG A 40 -33.14 25.18 -23.09
CA ARG A 40 -34.42 25.43 -22.38
C ARG A 40 -34.34 26.58 -21.38
N LYS A 41 -33.20 26.77 -20.71
CA LYS A 41 -33.00 27.82 -19.70
C LYS A 41 -32.71 29.21 -20.30
N ARG A 42 -32.78 29.36 -21.63
CA ARG A 42 -32.19 30.50 -22.35
C ARG A 42 -33.20 31.60 -22.68
N ASN A 43 -32.89 32.84 -22.30
CA ASN A 43 -33.45 34.05 -22.93
C ASN A 43 -32.68 34.33 -24.24
N LYS A 44 -33.38 34.67 -25.33
CA LYS A 44 -32.96 34.71 -26.77
C LYS A 44 -31.63 35.41 -27.17
N LYS A 45 -30.78 35.91 -26.26
CA LYS A 45 -29.69 36.86 -26.57
C LYS A 45 -28.27 36.29 -26.79
N LYS A 46 -27.90 35.10 -26.33
CA LYS A 46 -26.53 34.55 -26.57
C LYS A 46 -26.53 33.56 -27.75
N ARG A 47 -25.54 33.64 -28.64
CA ARG A 47 -25.36 32.71 -29.79
C ARG A 47 -24.72 31.37 -29.39
N ILE A 48 -23.72 31.36 -28.50
CA ILE A 48 -22.91 30.17 -28.16
C ILE A 48 -23.37 29.54 -26.84
N ILE A 49 -23.61 28.23 -26.81
CA ILE A 49 -23.97 27.49 -25.57
C ILE A 49 -22.71 27.30 -24.72
N THR A 50 -22.79 27.51 -23.41
CA THR A 50 -21.68 27.26 -22.49
C THR A 50 -22.06 26.18 -21.49
N ILE A 51 -21.23 25.15 -21.38
CA ILE A 51 -21.37 24.04 -20.42
C ILE A 51 -20.11 24.01 -19.56
N GLU A 52 -20.30 23.91 -18.25
CA GLU A 52 -19.22 23.73 -17.28
C GLU A 52 -19.23 22.27 -16.83
N ILE A 53 -18.07 21.62 -16.87
CA ILE A 53 -17.87 20.25 -16.43
C ILE A 53 -16.68 20.24 -15.49
N ASP A 54 -16.92 19.78 -14.28
CA ASP A 54 -15.87 19.58 -13.28
C ASP A 54 -15.43 18.12 -13.26
N ASP A 55 -14.14 17.89 -12.98
CA ASP A 55 -13.52 16.56 -12.81
C ASP A 55 -13.75 15.58 -13.97
N PHE A 56 -13.67 16.08 -15.20
CA PHE A 56 -13.77 15.26 -16.40
C PHE A 56 -12.71 14.13 -16.40
N PRO A 57 -13.05 12.88 -16.75
CA PRO A 57 -12.10 11.78 -16.75
C PRO A 57 -10.89 12.07 -17.65
N GLY A 58 -9.67 12.00 -17.10
CA GLY A 58 -8.45 12.29 -17.84
C GLY A 58 -8.24 13.79 -18.10
N GLY A 59 -9.03 14.65 -17.47
CA GLY A 59 -8.91 16.10 -17.59
C GLY A 59 -9.04 16.62 -19.02
N PRO A 60 -8.32 17.69 -19.39
CA PRO A 60 -8.39 18.24 -20.74
C PRO A 60 -7.87 17.26 -21.80
N ASP A 61 -6.87 16.43 -21.49
CA ASP A 61 -6.28 15.47 -22.43
C ASP A 61 -7.31 14.38 -22.78
N GLY A 62 -8.01 13.84 -21.78
CA GLY A 62 -9.11 12.89 -22.00
C GLY A 62 -10.23 13.49 -22.85
N PHE A 63 -10.58 14.76 -22.61
CA PHE A 63 -11.60 15.45 -23.39
C PHE A 63 -11.16 15.72 -24.83
N GLU A 64 -9.89 16.02 -25.04
CA GLU A 64 -9.30 16.17 -26.37
C GLU A 64 -9.39 14.86 -27.15
N LEU A 65 -9.05 13.72 -26.55
CA LEU A 65 -9.14 12.41 -27.18
C LEU A 65 -10.58 12.11 -27.65
N VAL A 66 -11.58 12.34 -26.80
CA VAL A 66 -12.99 12.17 -27.21
C VAL A 66 -13.40 13.15 -28.30
N SER A 67 -12.92 14.38 -28.23
CA SER A 67 -13.19 15.37 -29.27
C SER A 67 -12.63 14.90 -30.61
N ARG A 68 -11.37 14.45 -30.65
CA ARG A 68 -10.75 13.87 -31.86
C ARG A 68 -11.57 12.72 -32.42
N PHE A 69 -12.03 11.79 -31.58
CA PHE A 69 -12.93 10.70 -31.99
C PHE A 69 -14.21 11.23 -32.67
N CYS A 70 -14.88 12.23 -32.07
CA CYS A 70 -16.13 12.77 -32.61
C CYS A 70 -15.94 13.50 -33.94
N TYR A 71 -14.85 14.26 -34.10
CA TYR A 71 -14.55 15.00 -35.33
C TYR A 71 -13.93 14.14 -36.42
N ASN A 72 -13.34 13.00 -36.07
CA ASN A 72 -12.81 12.03 -37.00
C ASN A 72 -13.82 10.89 -37.27
N ASN A 73 -15.10 11.26 -37.37
CA ASN A 73 -16.20 10.36 -37.73
C ASN A 73 -16.40 9.10 -36.87
N GLY A 74 -15.85 9.05 -35.66
CA GLY A 74 -15.92 7.89 -34.77
C GLY A 74 -14.72 6.95 -34.89
N GLU A 75 -13.60 7.42 -35.43
CA GLU A 75 -12.34 6.67 -35.53
C GLU A 75 -11.25 7.31 -34.65
N ILE A 76 -10.59 6.48 -33.84
CA ILE A 76 -9.42 6.85 -33.04
C ILE A 76 -8.50 5.63 -32.87
N SER A 77 -7.19 5.88 -32.78
CA SER A 77 -6.22 4.84 -32.43
C SER A 77 -6.35 4.50 -30.95
N ILE A 78 -6.87 3.30 -30.64
CA ILE A 78 -6.95 2.77 -29.28
C ILE A 78 -5.74 1.88 -29.03
N ASP A 79 -5.06 2.11 -27.91
CA ASP A 79 -3.93 1.31 -27.45
C ASP A 79 -3.95 1.16 -25.91
N VAL A 80 -3.04 0.36 -25.36
CA VAL A 80 -2.97 0.11 -23.91
C VAL A 80 -2.68 1.38 -23.11
N SER A 81 -2.04 2.38 -23.72
CA SER A 81 -1.67 3.65 -23.07
C SER A 81 -2.88 4.57 -22.85
N ASN A 82 -3.87 4.51 -23.76
CA ASN A 82 -4.99 5.46 -23.76
C ASN A 82 -6.36 4.83 -23.44
N VAL A 83 -6.49 3.49 -23.53
CA VAL A 83 -7.79 2.82 -23.44
C VAL A 83 -8.50 3.06 -22.11
N SER A 84 -7.79 3.09 -20.98
CA SER A 84 -8.38 3.34 -19.65
C SER A 84 -9.07 4.71 -19.59
N THR A 85 -8.40 5.73 -20.13
CA THR A 85 -8.95 7.09 -20.21
C THR A 85 -10.12 7.16 -21.17
N LEU A 86 -9.99 6.60 -22.38
CA LEU A 86 -11.06 6.57 -23.38
C LEU A 86 -12.31 5.84 -22.86
N TYR A 87 -12.14 4.71 -22.17
CA TYR A 87 -13.22 3.97 -21.53
C TYR A 87 -13.94 4.81 -20.48
N CYS A 88 -13.21 5.45 -19.57
CA CYS A 88 -13.82 6.30 -18.55
C CYS A 88 -14.55 7.50 -19.17
N CYS A 89 -13.98 8.11 -20.21
CA CYS A 89 -14.63 9.21 -20.93
C CYS A 89 -15.90 8.76 -21.65
N SER A 90 -15.88 7.59 -22.30
CA SER A 90 -17.01 7.05 -23.06
C SER A 90 -18.20 6.72 -22.15
N VAL A 91 -17.92 6.18 -20.96
CA VAL A 91 -18.93 5.92 -19.92
C VAL A 91 -19.50 7.24 -19.39
N PHE A 92 -18.65 8.19 -19.00
CA PHE A 92 -19.06 9.50 -18.49
C PHE A 92 -19.96 10.26 -19.48
N LEU A 93 -19.59 10.23 -20.76
CA LEU A 93 -20.30 10.91 -21.84
C LEU A 93 -21.46 10.10 -22.44
N ALA A 94 -21.72 8.89 -21.92
CA ALA A 94 -22.73 7.97 -22.41
C ALA A 94 -22.64 7.70 -23.92
N MET A 95 -21.43 7.48 -24.43
CA MET A 95 -21.10 7.26 -25.84
C MET A 95 -21.36 5.81 -26.27
N SER A 96 -22.63 5.41 -26.22
CA SER A 96 -23.09 4.05 -26.53
C SER A 96 -23.60 3.89 -27.97
N GLU A 97 -23.86 2.64 -28.36
CA GLU A 97 -24.46 2.25 -29.65
C GLU A 97 -25.84 2.88 -29.93
N LYS A 98 -26.49 3.45 -28.90
CA LYS A 98 -27.75 4.20 -29.06
C LYS A 98 -27.60 5.46 -29.91
N PHE A 99 -26.37 5.95 -30.08
CA PHE A 99 -26.09 7.24 -30.72
C PHE A 99 -25.38 7.09 -32.06
N CYS A 100 -24.43 6.16 -32.16
CA CYS A 100 -23.67 5.86 -33.37
C CYS A 100 -23.31 4.37 -33.36
N PHE A 101 -23.25 3.75 -34.53
CA PHE A 101 -22.70 2.39 -34.67
C PHE A 101 -21.21 2.39 -34.33
N SER A 102 -20.76 1.35 -33.62
CA SER A 102 -19.38 1.19 -33.14
C SER A 102 -18.87 2.46 -32.44
N ASN A 103 -19.65 2.98 -31.50
CA ASN A 103 -19.29 4.16 -30.72
C ASN A 103 -18.15 3.86 -29.74
N LEU A 104 -17.58 4.92 -29.14
CA LEU A 104 -16.35 4.82 -28.36
C LEU A 104 -16.44 3.79 -27.22
N PHE A 105 -17.59 3.69 -26.54
CA PHE A 105 -17.77 2.71 -25.48
C PHE A 105 -17.54 1.27 -25.97
N LEU A 106 -18.20 0.87 -27.06
CA LEU A 106 -18.07 -0.47 -27.62
C LEU A 106 -16.65 -0.74 -28.14
N GLN A 107 -16.02 0.25 -28.78
CA GLN A 107 -14.64 0.11 -29.26
C GLN A 107 -13.66 -0.11 -28.09
N THR A 108 -13.79 0.68 -27.02
CA THR A 108 -12.95 0.53 -25.82
C THR A 108 -13.22 -0.77 -25.08
N GLU A 109 -14.48 -1.22 -25.01
CA GLU A 109 -14.84 -2.49 -24.36
C GLU A 109 -14.21 -3.69 -25.08
N LYS A 110 -14.30 -3.74 -26.41
CA LYS A 110 -13.65 -4.80 -27.21
C LYS A 110 -12.13 -4.82 -27.03
N PHE A 111 -11.48 -3.66 -27.08
CA PHE A 111 -10.04 -3.58 -26.87
C PHE A 111 -9.65 -4.01 -25.44
N LEU A 112 -10.43 -3.63 -24.43
CA LEU A 112 -10.20 -4.06 -23.05
C LEU A 112 -10.38 -5.57 -22.88
N GLU A 113 -11.34 -6.19 -23.56
CA GLU A 113 -11.47 -7.65 -23.58
C GLU A 113 -10.18 -8.30 -24.10
N GLU A 114 -9.60 -7.79 -25.19
CA GLU A 114 -8.31 -8.27 -25.70
C GLU A 114 -7.18 -8.12 -24.67
N VAL A 115 -7.11 -6.98 -23.96
CA VAL A 115 -6.12 -6.75 -22.89
C VAL A 115 -6.31 -7.71 -21.72
N LEU A 116 -7.55 -7.99 -21.31
CA LEU A 116 -7.85 -8.88 -20.17
C LEU A 116 -7.37 -10.31 -20.40
N TYR A 117 -7.37 -10.78 -21.66
CA TYR A 117 -6.84 -12.10 -22.04
C TYR A 117 -5.38 -12.05 -22.52
N GLY A 118 -4.85 -10.86 -22.79
CA GLY A 118 -3.54 -10.58 -23.38
C GLY A 118 -2.34 -10.83 -22.47
N SER A 119 -1.28 -10.05 -22.69
CA SER A 119 -0.01 -10.22 -21.98
C SER A 119 -0.05 -9.65 -20.57
N TRP A 120 0.81 -10.16 -19.69
CA TRP A 120 0.96 -9.61 -18.33
C TRP A 120 1.36 -8.13 -18.35
N SER A 121 2.26 -7.75 -19.26
CA SER A 121 2.70 -6.37 -19.43
C SER A 121 1.55 -5.44 -19.80
N ASP A 122 0.62 -5.88 -20.66
CA ASP A 122 -0.53 -5.06 -21.05
C ASP A 122 -1.48 -4.83 -19.88
N ILE A 123 -1.72 -5.85 -19.06
CA ILE A 123 -2.56 -5.74 -17.86
C ILE A 123 -1.95 -4.75 -16.86
N VAL A 124 -0.66 -4.88 -16.56
CA VAL A 124 0.04 -4.00 -15.62
C VAL A 124 0.10 -2.56 -16.15
N LEU A 125 0.39 -2.39 -17.45
CA LEU A 125 0.41 -1.06 -18.07
C LEU A 125 -0.98 -0.42 -18.04
N CYS A 126 -2.03 -1.18 -18.35
CA CYS A 126 -3.41 -0.70 -18.31
C CYS A 126 -3.84 -0.31 -16.89
N LEU A 127 -3.48 -1.10 -15.87
CA LEU A 127 -3.66 -0.75 -14.45
C LEU A 127 -2.96 0.55 -14.10
N LYS A 128 -1.70 0.73 -14.54
CA LYS A 128 -0.95 1.96 -14.32
C LYS A 128 -1.62 3.17 -14.97
N ASN A 129 -2.17 3.03 -16.18
CA ASN A 129 -2.88 4.12 -16.84
C ASN A 129 -4.22 4.45 -16.17
N CYS A 130 -4.83 3.50 -15.46
CA CYS A 130 -6.00 3.80 -14.61
C CYS A 130 -5.68 4.78 -13.47
N GLU A 131 -4.42 5.01 -13.09
CA GLU A 131 -4.08 5.96 -12.02
C GLU A 131 -4.52 7.39 -12.33
N GLN A 132 -4.46 7.80 -13.60
CA GLN A 132 -4.89 9.14 -14.04
C GLN A 132 -6.41 9.34 -13.96
N VAL A 133 -7.15 8.24 -13.95
CA VAL A 133 -8.63 8.21 -13.96
C VAL A 133 -9.17 7.33 -12.84
N PHE A 134 -8.43 7.21 -11.73
CA PHE A 134 -8.65 6.14 -10.74
C PHE A 134 -10.07 6.12 -10.19
N PHE A 135 -10.61 7.28 -9.80
CA PHE A 135 -11.96 7.37 -9.23
C PHE A 135 -13.04 6.90 -10.21
N GLN A 136 -12.92 7.28 -11.48
CA GLN A 136 -13.85 6.89 -12.52
C GLN A 136 -13.66 5.41 -12.89
N ALA A 137 -12.42 4.97 -13.10
CA ALA A 137 -12.10 3.59 -13.45
C ALA A 137 -12.53 2.60 -12.35
N ASP A 138 -12.37 2.95 -11.06
CA ASP A 138 -12.81 2.15 -9.92
C ASP A 138 -14.34 2.10 -9.85
N SER A 139 -15.02 3.25 -9.96
CA SER A 139 -16.49 3.30 -9.94
C SER A 139 -17.17 2.59 -11.12
N TYR A 140 -16.50 2.52 -12.26
CA TYR A 140 -16.98 1.80 -13.45
C TYR A 140 -16.56 0.32 -13.46
N GLY A 141 -15.82 -0.15 -12.45
CA GLY A 141 -15.40 -1.54 -12.30
C GLY A 141 -14.27 -1.97 -13.25
N LEU A 142 -13.60 -1.03 -13.92
CA LEU A 142 -12.46 -1.31 -14.79
C LEU A 142 -11.25 -1.83 -14.00
N VAL A 143 -10.95 -1.18 -12.87
CA VAL A 143 -9.84 -1.57 -11.99
C VAL A 143 -10.05 -3.00 -11.49
N ASP A 144 -11.28 -3.36 -11.09
CA ASP A 144 -11.62 -4.70 -10.62
C ASP A 144 -11.40 -5.78 -11.69
N LYS A 145 -11.85 -5.53 -12.93
CA LYS A 145 -11.65 -6.44 -14.06
C LYS A 145 -10.17 -6.69 -14.33
N LEU A 146 -9.37 -5.61 -14.35
CA LEU A 146 -7.93 -5.70 -14.60
C LEU A 146 -7.18 -6.40 -13.46
N ILE A 147 -7.53 -6.12 -12.21
CA ILE A 147 -6.97 -6.84 -11.06
C ILE A 147 -7.33 -8.32 -11.13
N PHE A 148 -8.58 -8.66 -11.47
CA PHE A 148 -8.98 -10.06 -11.61
C PHE A 148 -8.17 -10.76 -12.71
N ALA A 149 -7.99 -10.12 -13.88
CA ALA A 149 -7.13 -10.64 -14.94
C ALA A 149 -5.69 -10.88 -14.43
N ALA A 150 -5.11 -9.91 -13.71
CA ALA A 150 -3.80 -10.05 -13.09
C ALA A 150 -3.73 -11.23 -12.10
N LEU A 151 -4.70 -11.33 -11.18
CA LEU A 151 -4.76 -12.41 -10.19
C LEU A 151 -4.91 -13.79 -10.86
N THR A 152 -5.70 -13.89 -11.92
CA THR A 152 -5.84 -15.15 -12.66
C THR A 152 -4.57 -15.54 -13.42
N LYS A 153 -3.72 -14.59 -13.83
CA LYS A 153 -2.40 -14.88 -14.41
C LYS A 153 -1.41 -15.31 -13.32
N ILE A 154 -1.43 -14.65 -12.17
CA ILE A 154 -0.61 -15.02 -11.01
C ILE A 154 -0.95 -16.44 -10.53
N SER A 155 -2.23 -16.77 -10.36
CA SER A 155 -2.66 -18.08 -9.87
C SER A 155 -2.37 -19.23 -10.82
N ARG A 156 -2.35 -18.99 -12.14
CA ARG A 156 -1.96 -20.01 -13.14
C ARG A 156 -0.47 -20.33 -13.12
N ASN A 157 0.37 -19.35 -12.77
CA ASN A 157 1.82 -19.49 -12.76
C ASN A 157 2.40 -19.79 -11.37
N SER A 158 1.58 -19.75 -10.32
CA SER A 158 2.00 -20.07 -8.95
C SER A 158 1.02 -21.09 -8.35
N GLU A 159 1.54 -22.25 -7.92
CA GLU A 159 0.78 -23.26 -7.17
C GLU A 159 0.29 -22.77 -5.79
N THR A 160 0.59 -21.51 -5.41
CA THR A 160 0.49 -20.99 -4.03
C THR A 160 -0.81 -20.24 -3.72
N PHE A 161 -1.68 -19.98 -4.71
CA PHE A 161 -3.01 -19.39 -4.49
C PHE A 161 -4.07 -20.50 -4.43
N SER A 162 -4.14 -21.22 -3.31
CA SER A 162 -5.16 -22.25 -3.06
C SER A 162 -6.56 -21.63 -2.91
N SER A 163 -7.25 -21.50 -4.05
CA SER A 163 -8.67 -21.76 -4.38
C SER A 163 -9.84 -21.53 -3.39
N SER A 164 -9.66 -20.93 -2.21
CA SER A 164 -10.76 -20.74 -1.25
C SER A 164 -11.39 -19.34 -1.25
N SER A 165 -10.70 -18.32 -1.75
CA SER A 165 -11.20 -16.92 -1.76
C SER A 165 -11.72 -16.45 -3.12
N LEU A 166 -11.36 -17.13 -4.22
CA LEU A 166 -11.80 -16.80 -5.58
C LEU A 166 -13.11 -17.49 -6.00
N SER A 167 -13.53 -18.55 -5.29
CA SER A 167 -14.70 -19.35 -5.66
C SER A 167 -16.03 -18.66 -5.37
N SER A 168 -16.07 -17.67 -4.47
CA SER A 168 -17.31 -17.00 -4.05
C SER A 168 -17.89 -16.02 -5.07
N PHE A 169 -17.12 -15.62 -6.10
CA PHE A 169 -17.59 -14.71 -7.16
C PHE A 169 -17.54 -15.29 -8.58
N ALA A 170 -16.77 -16.36 -8.82
CA ALA A 170 -16.80 -17.07 -10.09
C ALA A 170 -18.19 -17.66 -10.39
N SER A 171 -18.97 -17.97 -9.35
CA SER A 171 -20.34 -18.46 -9.47
C SER A 171 -21.37 -17.41 -9.92
N SER A 172 -21.06 -16.11 -9.90
CA SER A 172 -22.01 -15.07 -10.31
C SER A 172 -21.93 -14.67 -11.79
N LEU A 173 -21.00 -15.25 -12.55
CA LEU A 173 -20.75 -14.89 -13.97
C LEU A 173 -21.02 -16.03 -14.96
N SER A 174 -21.45 -17.21 -14.50
CA SER A 174 -21.71 -18.35 -15.38
C SER A 174 -23.19 -18.74 -15.40
N PRO A 175 -23.86 -18.73 -16.57
CA PRO A 175 -25.10 -19.47 -16.78
C PRO A 175 -24.82 -20.98 -16.75
N GLU A 176 -25.81 -21.73 -16.27
CA GLU A 176 -25.84 -23.18 -16.08
C GLU A 176 -25.13 -24.00 -17.17
N MET A 177 -24.21 -24.86 -16.76
CA MET A 177 -24.12 -26.23 -17.30
C MET A 177 -23.45 -27.13 -16.27
N ALA A 178 -24.27 -27.86 -15.51
CA ALA A 178 -23.82 -29.02 -14.78
C ALA A 178 -23.38 -30.10 -15.78
N LYS A 179 -22.20 -30.70 -15.57
CA LYS A 179 -21.96 -32.16 -15.69
C LYS A 179 -20.52 -32.53 -15.34
N ASN A 180 -20.42 -33.27 -14.24
CA ASN A 180 -19.62 -34.48 -14.01
C ASN A 180 -18.09 -34.38 -13.84
N THR A 181 -17.65 -35.21 -12.87
CA THR A 181 -16.36 -35.95 -12.71
C THR A 181 -15.32 -35.37 -11.74
N PRO A 182 -14.52 -36.23 -11.07
CA PRO A 182 -14.86 -36.92 -9.83
C PRO A 182 -13.98 -36.48 -8.66
N GLU A 183 -14.45 -36.75 -7.44
CA GLU A 183 -13.65 -36.66 -6.21
C GLU A 183 -12.41 -37.56 -6.31
N SER A 184 -11.24 -37.01 -6.04
CA SER A 184 -9.99 -37.78 -5.92
C SER A 184 -9.22 -37.29 -4.69
N ASP A 185 -9.34 -38.08 -3.63
CA ASP A 185 -8.47 -38.05 -2.46
C ASP A 185 -7.00 -38.13 -2.89
N SER A 186 -6.22 -37.07 -2.61
CA SER A 186 -4.76 -37.17 -2.63
C SER A 186 -4.15 -36.44 -1.43
N ARG A 187 -3.93 -37.27 -0.41
CA ARG A 187 -3.06 -37.11 0.76
C ARG A 187 -2.00 -36.03 0.61
N CYS A 188 -2.09 -35.02 1.51
CA CYS A 188 -1.05 -34.04 1.78
C CYS A 188 0.28 -34.72 2.10
N ILE A 189 1.24 -34.62 1.17
CA ILE A 189 2.66 -34.79 1.49
C ILE A 189 3.20 -33.40 1.85
N SER A 190 3.34 -33.17 3.14
CA SER A 190 4.07 -32.06 3.74
C SER A 190 5.54 -32.12 3.33
N ARG A 191 5.87 -31.53 2.18
CA ARG A 191 7.25 -31.13 1.88
C ARG A 191 7.49 -29.75 2.48
N SER A 192 8.42 -29.69 3.42
CA SER A 192 8.98 -28.47 3.99
C SER A 192 9.41 -27.54 2.86
N VAL A 193 8.66 -26.45 2.65
CA VAL A 193 9.03 -25.42 1.70
C VAL A 193 10.23 -24.68 2.28
N SER A 194 11.42 -25.01 1.77
CA SER A 194 12.58 -24.15 1.93
C SER A 194 12.21 -22.76 1.44
N CYS A 195 12.36 -21.76 2.30
CA CYS A 195 12.11 -20.35 1.99
C CYS A 195 13.14 -19.86 0.96
N GLY A 196 12.83 -20.08 -0.32
CA GLY A 196 13.60 -19.57 -1.46
C GLY A 196 13.70 -18.05 -1.42
N ARG A 197 14.94 -17.57 -1.57
CA ARG A 197 15.38 -16.16 -1.48
C ARG A 197 14.85 -15.23 -2.56
N SER A 198 14.12 -15.70 -3.57
CA SER A 198 13.65 -14.87 -4.68
C SER A 198 12.25 -14.31 -4.42
N ASN A 199 12.05 -13.04 -4.73
CA ASN A 199 10.72 -12.47 -4.91
C ASN A 199 10.00 -13.23 -6.03
N GLU A 200 8.66 -13.25 -5.99
CA GLU A 200 7.89 -13.78 -7.12
C GLU A 200 8.12 -12.89 -8.35
N TRP A 201 8.02 -13.48 -9.54
CA TRP A 201 8.26 -12.81 -10.82
C TRP A 201 7.42 -11.54 -11.03
N TRP A 202 6.24 -11.47 -10.41
CA TRP A 202 5.28 -10.36 -10.56
C TRP A 202 5.48 -9.22 -9.54
N PHE A 203 6.32 -9.40 -8.51
CA PHE A 203 6.45 -8.44 -7.42
C PHE A 203 6.87 -7.06 -7.92
N ASP A 204 7.94 -7.01 -8.73
CA ASP A 204 8.54 -5.75 -9.15
C ASP A 204 7.60 -4.96 -10.08
N ASP A 205 6.94 -5.64 -11.01
CA ASP A 205 5.93 -5.02 -11.89
C ASP A 205 4.77 -4.41 -11.08
N MET A 206 4.24 -5.14 -10.10
CA MET A 206 3.17 -4.63 -9.24
C MET A 206 3.63 -3.52 -8.30
N THR A 207 4.94 -3.42 -7.97
CA THR A 207 5.45 -2.29 -7.19
C THR A 207 5.44 -0.95 -7.93
N THR A 208 5.31 -0.98 -9.26
CA THR A 208 5.18 0.23 -10.06
C THR A 208 3.83 0.93 -9.86
N LEU A 209 2.81 0.21 -9.38
CA LEU A 209 1.45 0.70 -9.20
C LEU A 209 1.30 1.59 -7.95
N SER A 210 0.30 2.45 -7.99
CA SER A 210 -0.14 3.32 -6.91
C SER A 210 -0.70 2.54 -5.71
N PRO A 211 -0.62 3.09 -4.49
CA PRO A 211 -1.15 2.44 -3.30
C PRO A 211 -2.66 2.21 -3.37
N SER A 212 -3.41 3.06 -4.08
CA SER A 212 -4.85 2.91 -4.28
C SER A 212 -5.21 1.63 -5.05
N ILE A 213 -4.44 1.30 -6.11
CA ILE A 213 -4.64 0.06 -6.88
C ILE A 213 -4.25 -1.16 -6.03
N ILE A 214 -3.13 -1.09 -5.30
CA ILE A 214 -2.71 -2.19 -4.42
C ILE A 214 -3.71 -2.43 -3.29
N LEU A 215 -4.27 -1.36 -2.73
CA LEU A 215 -5.33 -1.45 -1.73
C LEU A 215 -6.56 -2.14 -2.31
N ARG A 216 -6.98 -1.77 -3.52
CA ARG A 216 -8.10 -2.42 -4.22
C ARG A 216 -7.82 -3.91 -4.46
N LEU A 217 -6.59 -4.27 -4.80
CA LEU A 217 -6.17 -5.67 -4.95
C LEU A 217 -6.33 -6.45 -3.65
N ILE A 218 -5.91 -5.89 -2.52
CA ILE A 218 -6.07 -6.53 -1.20
C ILE A 218 -7.55 -6.70 -0.84
N MET A 219 -8.38 -5.71 -1.18
CA MET A 219 -9.83 -5.79 -0.97
C MET A 219 -10.46 -6.93 -1.79
N ILE A 220 -10.11 -7.05 -3.06
CA ILE A 220 -10.62 -8.12 -3.96
C ILE A 220 -10.21 -9.51 -3.47
N ILE A 221 -8.98 -9.66 -2.96
CA ILE A 221 -8.51 -10.94 -2.39
C ILE A 221 -9.26 -11.28 -1.07
N GLY A 222 -9.99 -10.34 -0.47
CA GLY A 222 -10.64 -10.52 0.84
C GLY A 222 -9.67 -10.44 2.01
N ALA A 223 -8.48 -9.87 1.78
CA ALA A 223 -7.39 -9.73 2.74
C ALA A 223 -7.43 -8.39 3.50
N TYR A 224 -8.36 -7.48 3.15
CA TYR A 224 -8.44 -6.16 3.77
C TYR A 224 -9.00 -6.24 5.19
N LYS A 225 -8.26 -5.66 6.15
CA LYS A 225 -8.58 -5.62 7.59
C LYS A 225 -8.74 -6.98 8.29
N THR A 226 -8.71 -8.09 7.55
CA THR A 226 -8.75 -9.47 8.03
C THR A 226 -7.33 -10.06 8.16
N ASN A 227 -7.22 -11.26 8.74
CA ASN A 227 -5.92 -11.95 8.82
C ASN A 227 -5.54 -12.50 7.44
N ILE A 228 -4.46 -11.97 6.86
CA ILE A 228 -3.84 -12.53 5.66
C ILE A 228 -3.31 -13.93 6.00
N LYS A 229 -3.92 -14.97 5.43
CA LYS A 229 -3.39 -16.34 5.51
C LYS A 229 -2.24 -16.60 4.52
N SER A 230 -2.19 -15.84 3.44
CA SER A 230 -1.18 -16.02 2.38
C SER A 230 0.16 -15.36 2.74
N LEU A 231 1.17 -16.18 3.01
CA LEU A 231 2.54 -15.70 3.25
C LEU A 231 3.12 -14.98 2.02
N VAL A 232 2.71 -15.37 0.80
CA VAL A 232 3.14 -14.72 -0.44
C VAL A 232 2.63 -13.28 -0.50
N LEU A 233 1.35 -13.05 -0.17
CA LEU A 233 0.78 -11.71 -0.12
C LEU A 233 1.45 -10.85 0.96
N THR A 234 1.69 -11.42 2.15
CA THR A 234 2.44 -10.72 3.21
C THR A 234 3.84 -10.33 2.75
N ARG A 235 4.58 -11.22 2.07
CA ARG A 235 5.90 -10.94 1.48
C ARG A 235 5.83 -9.86 0.42
N PHE A 236 4.81 -9.89 -0.45
CA PHE A 236 4.60 -8.86 -1.46
C PHE A 236 4.40 -7.48 -0.82
N LEU A 237 3.53 -7.36 0.18
CA LEU A 237 3.29 -6.08 0.84
C LEU A 237 4.53 -5.54 1.54
N LEU A 238 5.31 -6.40 2.19
CA LEU A 238 6.59 -6.02 2.78
C LEU A 238 7.60 -5.54 1.72
N HIS A 239 7.66 -6.21 0.55
CA HIS A 239 8.48 -5.78 -0.57
C HIS A 239 8.01 -4.43 -1.14
N TYR A 240 6.70 -4.28 -1.37
CA TYR A 240 6.08 -3.05 -1.86
C TYR A 240 6.42 -1.85 -0.97
N LEU A 241 6.16 -1.98 0.33
CA LEU A 241 6.41 -0.91 1.31
C LEU A 241 7.91 -0.58 1.43
N LYS A 242 8.78 -1.59 1.40
CA LYS A 242 10.22 -1.40 1.39
C LYS A 242 10.69 -0.62 0.15
N THR A 243 10.22 -1.00 -1.04
CA THR A 243 10.59 -0.34 -2.29
C THR A 243 10.18 1.13 -2.28
N LYS A 244 8.95 1.42 -1.82
CA LYS A 244 8.43 2.80 -1.73
C LYS A 244 9.18 3.65 -0.71
N LEU A 245 9.72 3.05 0.36
CA LEU A 245 10.59 3.74 1.32
C LEU A 245 11.97 4.11 0.73
N GLN A 246 12.49 3.30 -0.20
CA GLN A 246 13.82 3.50 -0.80
C GLN A 246 13.83 4.54 -1.93
N THR A 247 12.70 4.76 -2.60
CA THR A 247 12.46 5.92 -3.47
C THR A 247 12.43 7.20 -2.63
N LYS A 248 13.62 7.75 -2.34
CA LYS A 248 13.82 8.94 -1.51
C LYS A 248 12.92 10.11 -1.93
N SER A 249 11.93 10.44 -1.09
CA SER A 249 11.22 11.72 -1.15
C SER A 249 12.14 12.84 -0.64
N ARG A 250 12.16 13.97 -1.35
CA ARG A 250 13.04 15.12 -1.12
C ARG A 250 12.44 16.16 -0.16
N THR A 251 11.20 15.97 0.32
CA THR A 251 10.50 16.99 1.15
C THR A 251 9.72 16.36 2.31
N THR A 252 9.66 17.07 3.45
CA THR A 252 8.97 16.64 4.69
C THR A 252 7.46 16.50 4.53
N THR A 253 6.84 17.32 3.68
CA THR A 253 5.38 17.32 3.43
C THR A 253 4.93 16.08 2.66
N GLU A 254 5.74 15.66 1.68
CA GLU A 254 5.49 14.48 0.86
C GLU A 254 5.71 13.19 1.67
N LEU A 255 6.68 13.18 2.60
CA LEU A 255 6.85 12.10 3.58
C LEU A 255 5.60 11.91 4.46
N MET A 256 4.97 12.99 4.93
CA MET A 256 3.75 12.91 5.75
C MET A 256 2.55 12.41 4.94
N ARG A 257 2.42 12.84 3.68
CA ARG A 257 1.36 12.38 2.77
C ARG A 257 1.50 10.89 2.47
N ASN A 258 2.71 10.44 2.16
CA ASN A 258 3.03 9.02 1.96
C ASN A 258 2.84 8.20 3.25
N LYS A 259 3.01 8.80 4.43
CA LYS A 259 2.80 8.07 5.69
C LYS A 259 1.35 7.62 5.87
N LEU A 260 0.39 8.49 5.54
CA LEU A 260 -1.03 8.21 5.70
C LEU A 260 -1.58 7.36 4.55
N GLU A 261 -1.13 7.62 3.32
CA GLU A 261 -1.60 6.91 2.12
C GLU A 261 -1.27 5.41 2.15
N TYR A 262 -0.14 5.03 2.75
CA TYR A 262 0.31 3.64 2.86
C TYR A 262 -0.06 2.99 4.22
N SER A 263 -0.77 3.72 5.09
CA SER A 263 -1.15 3.28 6.45
C SER A 263 -1.93 1.96 6.42
N ASP A 264 -2.96 1.88 5.57
CA ASP A 264 -3.82 0.70 5.45
C ASP A 264 -3.04 -0.52 4.92
N LEU A 265 -2.12 -0.30 3.99
CA LEU A 265 -1.26 -1.35 3.44
C LEU A 265 -0.26 -1.87 4.49
N ALA A 266 0.33 -0.96 5.26
CA ALA A 266 1.24 -1.30 6.34
C ALA A 266 0.54 -2.08 7.47
N ASP A 267 -0.68 -1.69 7.83
CA ASP A 267 -1.50 -2.43 8.79
C ASP A 267 -1.86 -3.82 8.28
N THR A 268 -2.22 -3.93 7.00
CA THR A 268 -2.56 -5.22 6.39
C THR A 268 -1.32 -6.15 6.35
N ALA A 269 -0.15 -5.61 6.03
CA ALA A 269 1.11 -6.34 6.10
C ALA A 269 1.45 -6.80 7.53
N ALA A 270 1.27 -5.92 8.52
CA ALA A 270 1.51 -6.24 9.93
C ALA A 270 0.62 -7.41 10.39
N LYS A 271 -0.69 -7.36 10.09
CA LYS A 271 -1.63 -8.44 10.39
C LYS A 271 -1.23 -9.77 9.74
N GLY A 272 -0.75 -9.73 8.50
CA GLY A 272 -0.22 -10.91 7.82
C GLY A 272 1.02 -11.50 8.49
N VAL A 273 1.93 -10.67 8.99
CA VAL A 273 3.11 -11.12 9.76
C VAL A 273 2.70 -11.72 11.10
N ILE A 274 1.79 -11.06 11.82
CA ILE A 274 1.26 -11.54 13.11
C ILE A 274 0.57 -12.89 12.93
N SER A 275 -0.28 -13.03 11.90
CA SER A 275 -1.00 -14.28 11.64
C SER A 275 -0.09 -15.43 11.20
N ALA A 276 1.01 -15.14 10.50
CA ALA A 276 1.98 -16.16 10.11
C ALA A 276 2.82 -16.64 11.30
N GLY A 277 2.99 -15.78 12.32
CA GLY A 277 3.65 -16.12 13.57
C GLY A 277 5.15 -16.39 13.45
N LYS A 278 5.70 -16.96 14.51
CA LYS A 278 7.15 -17.20 14.69
C LYS A 278 7.73 -18.28 13.80
N THR A 279 6.89 -19.15 13.23
CA THR A 279 7.32 -20.25 12.37
C THR A 279 7.70 -19.76 10.97
N ALA A 280 7.17 -18.62 10.53
CA ALA A 280 7.41 -18.07 9.21
C ALA A 280 8.54 -17.02 9.17
N PHE A 281 8.81 -16.33 10.28
CA PHE A 281 9.77 -15.22 10.35
C PHE A 281 10.82 -15.46 11.44
N SER A 282 12.09 -15.22 11.11
CA SER A 282 13.17 -15.19 12.12
C SER A 282 13.15 -13.89 12.92
N CYS A 283 13.71 -13.89 14.13
CA CYS A 283 13.79 -12.71 15.00
C CYS A 283 14.35 -11.47 14.27
N ARG A 284 15.51 -11.62 13.60
CA ARG A 284 16.11 -10.57 12.76
C ARG A 284 15.18 -10.05 11.66
N LYS A 285 14.39 -10.94 11.02
CA LYS A 285 13.40 -10.53 10.01
C LYS A 285 12.25 -9.74 10.64
N LEU A 286 11.81 -10.09 11.85
CA LEU A 286 10.76 -9.35 12.55
C LEU A 286 11.21 -7.93 12.93
N PHE A 287 12.45 -7.77 13.41
CA PHE A 287 13.03 -6.44 13.62
C PHE A 287 13.13 -5.64 12.31
N TRP A 288 13.51 -6.29 11.22
CA TRP A 288 13.49 -5.65 9.90
C TRP A 288 12.08 -5.23 9.47
N VAL A 289 11.08 -6.09 9.65
CA VAL A 289 9.65 -5.78 9.40
C VAL A 289 9.23 -4.56 10.23
N LEU A 290 9.54 -4.56 11.53
CA LEU A 290 9.20 -3.46 12.42
C LEU A 290 9.80 -2.13 11.93
N ARG A 291 11.06 -2.13 11.46
CA ARG A 291 11.72 -0.93 10.90
C ARG A 291 11.01 -0.43 9.64
N VAL A 292 10.66 -1.32 8.71
CA VAL A 292 9.94 -0.95 7.49
C VAL A 292 8.56 -0.38 7.84
N LEU A 293 7.78 -1.10 8.64
CA LEU A 293 6.40 -0.75 8.93
C LEU A 293 6.26 0.47 9.85
N SER A 294 7.21 0.69 10.77
CA SER A 294 7.21 1.88 11.64
C SER A 294 7.48 3.19 10.90
N SER A 295 7.98 3.10 9.65
CA SER A 295 8.10 4.26 8.77
C SER A 295 6.72 4.78 8.32
N PHE A 296 5.70 3.94 8.39
CA PHE A 296 4.30 4.25 8.09
C PHE A 296 3.47 4.40 9.38
N SER A 297 2.25 4.92 9.29
CA SER A 297 1.34 4.92 10.44
C SER A 297 0.74 3.52 10.63
N LEU A 298 1.15 2.82 11.69
CA LEU A 298 0.51 1.58 12.12
C LEU A 298 -0.60 1.85 13.14
N SER A 299 -1.70 1.12 13.03
CA SER A 299 -2.71 1.04 14.09
C SER A 299 -2.12 0.55 15.41
N ARG A 300 -2.79 0.88 16.50
CA ARG A 300 -2.37 0.46 17.85
C ARG A 300 -2.33 -1.07 17.97
N GLU A 301 -3.32 -1.76 17.39
CA GLU A 301 -3.43 -3.21 17.41
C GLU A 301 -2.27 -3.89 16.68
N SER A 302 -1.99 -3.47 15.43
CA SER A 302 -0.87 -3.99 14.64
C SER A 302 0.47 -3.77 15.33
N ARG A 303 0.68 -2.59 15.93
CA ARG A 303 1.91 -2.27 16.65
C ARG A 303 2.10 -3.17 17.86
N ILE A 304 1.08 -3.29 18.71
CA ILE A 304 1.13 -4.15 19.90
C ILE A 304 1.35 -5.61 19.48
N GLY A 305 0.62 -6.09 18.45
CA GLY A 305 0.77 -7.47 17.97
C GLY A 305 2.17 -7.79 17.45
N LEU A 306 2.78 -6.87 16.68
CA LEU A 306 4.17 -7.01 16.22
C LEU A 306 5.17 -6.98 17.39
N GLU A 307 4.98 -6.08 18.35
CA GLU A 307 5.84 -6.00 19.54
C GLU A 307 5.71 -7.25 20.41
N THR A 308 4.51 -7.81 20.56
CA THR A 308 4.29 -9.07 21.26
C THR A 308 5.04 -10.22 20.57
N LEU A 309 4.91 -10.33 19.25
CA LEU A 309 5.59 -11.35 18.46
C LEU A 309 7.12 -11.26 18.58
N ILE A 310 7.68 -10.05 18.55
CA ILE A 310 9.11 -9.80 18.69
C ILE A 310 9.59 -10.07 20.12
N GLY A 311 8.87 -9.57 21.12
CA GLY A 311 9.20 -9.76 22.53
C GLY A 311 9.24 -11.24 22.93
N GLU A 312 8.38 -12.05 22.32
CA GLU A 312 8.39 -13.50 22.49
C GLU A 312 9.60 -14.23 21.89
N MET A 313 10.29 -13.61 20.92
CA MET A 313 11.50 -14.14 20.27
C MET A 313 12.77 -13.38 20.68
N LEU A 314 12.69 -12.54 21.71
CA LEU A 314 13.75 -11.62 22.10
C LEU A 314 15.06 -12.33 22.47
N GLU A 315 14.98 -13.61 22.89
CA GLU A 315 16.14 -14.44 23.21
C GLU A 315 17.06 -14.71 22.02
N GLN A 316 16.54 -14.56 20.79
CA GLN A 316 17.30 -14.73 19.55
C GLN A 316 17.82 -13.40 18.99
N ALA A 317 17.54 -12.28 19.66
CA ALA A 317 17.92 -10.96 19.21
C ALA A 317 19.41 -10.68 19.42
N THR A 318 19.99 -9.90 18.52
CA THR A 318 21.34 -9.36 18.66
C THR A 318 21.29 -7.90 19.12
N LEU A 319 22.43 -7.35 19.55
CA LEU A 319 22.50 -5.92 19.91
C LEU A 319 22.04 -5.04 18.75
N ASP A 320 22.52 -5.33 17.53
CA ASP A 320 22.17 -4.58 16.31
C ASP A 320 20.67 -4.58 16.01
N ASP A 321 19.94 -5.62 16.42
CA ASP A 321 18.50 -5.70 16.23
C ASP A 321 17.78 -4.66 17.12
N LEU A 322 18.24 -4.47 18.37
CA LEU A 322 17.69 -3.53 19.35
C LEU A 322 17.99 -2.05 19.03
N LEU A 323 19.02 -1.78 18.22
CA LEU A 323 19.43 -0.43 17.82
C LEU A 323 18.50 0.15 16.73
N ILE A 324 17.24 0.38 17.09
CA ILE A 324 16.23 1.04 16.23
C ILE A 324 16.26 2.55 16.47
N PRO A 325 16.43 3.39 15.44
CA PRO A 325 16.41 4.84 15.59
C PRO A 325 15.09 5.37 16.18
N ALA A 326 15.18 6.33 17.11
CA ALA A 326 14.02 7.11 17.52
C ALA A 326 13.70 8.10 16.39
N GLY A 327 12.70 7.80 15.56
CA GLY A 327 12.30 8.63 14.41
C GLY A 327 11.64 9.97 14.78
N GLY A 328 12.15 10.67 15.81
CA GLY A 328 11.64 11.91 16.38
C GLY A 328 12.62 13.09 16.25
N SER A 329 12.30 14.20 16.93
CA SER A 329 13.16 15.39 17.00
C SER A 329 14.53 15.04 17.62
N LYS A 330 15.53 15.93 17.45
CA LYS A 330 16.87 15.76 18.03
C LYS A 330 16.87 15.54 19.56
N GLU A 331 15.77 15.87 20.24
CA GLU A 331 15.59 15.76 21.69
C GLU A 331 15.14 14.35 22.15
N SER A 332 14.73 13.46 21.24
CA SER A 332 14.16 12.15 21.61
C SER A 332 15.18 11.05 21.91
N GLY A 333 16.48 11.35 21.78
CA GLY A 333 17.56 10.36 21.79
C GLY A 333 17.83 9.76 20.41
N PHE A 334 18.94 9.05 20.27
CA PHE A 334 19.32 8.36 19.04
C PHE A 334 18.48 7.08 18.82
N TYR A 335 18.18 6.36 19.90
CA TYR A 335 17.51 5.05 19.85
C TYR A 335 16.14 5.07 20.52
N ASN A 336 15.24 4.23 20.01
CA ASN A 336 13.90 4.05 20.56
C ASN A 336 13.93 3.13 21.79
N VAL A 337 14.34 3.69 22.93
CA VAL A 337 14.43 2.97 24.20
C VAL A 337 13.06 2.49 24.70
N ASP A 338 12.00 3.27 24.45
CA ASP A 338 10.64 2.91 24.87
C ASP A 338 10.16 1.61 24.21
N LEU A 339 10.53 1.38 22.95
CA LEU A 339 10.27 0.12 22.26
C LEU A 339 10.97 -1.04 22.97
N VAL A 340 12.25 -0.91 23.29
CA VAL A 340 13.02 -1.99 23.96
C VAL A 340 12.41 -2.33 25.32
N ILE A 341 12.00 -1.32 26.10
CA ILE A 341 11.29 -1.54 27.37
C ILE A 341 9.98 -2.32 27.13
N ARG A 342 9.19 -1.99 26.10
CA ARG A 342 7.96 -2.73 25.77
C ARG A 342 8.24 -4.19 25.38
N LEU A 343 9.28 -4.43 24.58
CA LEU A 343 9.68 -5.79 24.18
C LEU A 343 10.14 -6.62 25.39
N LEU A 344 10.91 -6.02 26.31
CA LEU A 344 11.35 -6.68 27.54
C LEU A 344 10.19 -7.03 28.46
N LYS A 345 9.21 -6.14 28.61
CA LYS A 345 7.99 -6.43 29.38
C LYS A 345 7.23 -7.63 28.84
N VAL A 346 7.09 -7.74 27.50
CA VAL A 346 6.49 -8.92 26.87
C VAL A 346 7.32 -10.17 27.17
N PHE A 347 8.64 -10.09 26.99
CA PHE A 347 9.55 -11.20 27.23
C PHE A 347 9.44 -11.74 28.66
N VAL A 348 9.49 -10.85 29.66
CA VAL A 348 9.42 -11.23 31.08
C VAL A 348 8.05 -11.81 31.42
N LYS A 349 6.96 -11.17 31.01
CA LYS A 349 5.59 -11.64 31.28
C LYS A 349 5.35 -13.06 30.76
N ASN A 350 5.81 -13.37 29.55
CA ASN A 350 5.62 -14.68 28.93
C ASN A 350 6.53 -15.78 29.53
N ARG A 351 7.35 -15.44 30.53
CA ARG A 351 8.37 -16.31 31.13
C ARG A 351 8.13 -16.56 32.64
N GLU A 352 6.92 -16.32 33.14
CA GLU A 352 6.53 -16.63 34.53
C GLU A 352 6.04 -18.10 34.73
N GLU A 353 5.70 -18.88 33.69
CA GLU A 353 4.99 -20.19 33.78
C GLU A 353 5.77 -21.57 33.62
N GLU A 354 7.11 -21.69 33.51
CA GLU A 354 7.87 -22.94 33.21
C GLU A 354 9.37 -22.83 33.60
N ILE A 355 9.99 -23.99 33.85
CA ILE A 355 11.26 -24.19 34.57
C ILE A 355 12.51 -24.18 33.66
N SER A 356 12.38 -24.27 32.33
CA SER A 356 13.50 -24.39 31.37
C SER A 356 14.28 -23.09 31.06
N ARG A 357 14.10 -22.03 31.86
CA ARG A 357 14.29 -20.63 31.40
C ARG A 357 15.49 -19.87 31.94
N GLU A 358 16.21 -20.41 32.91
CA GLU A 358 17.26 -19.68 33.61
C GLU A 358 18.43 -19.30 32.67
N LYS A 359 18.79 -20.20 31.74
CA LYS A 359 19.83 -19.94 30.72
C LYS A 359 19.42 -18.82 29.74
N ASN A 360 18.18 -18.83 29.27
CA ASN A 360 17.69 -17.83 28.30
C ASN A 360 17.56 -16.44 28.96
N MET A 361 17.19 -16.42 30.25
CA MET A 361 17.11 -15.19 31.03
C MET A 361 18.49 -14.55 31.22
N LYS A 362 19.53 -15.35 31.50
CA LYS A 362 20.93 -14.87 31.62
C LYS A 362 21.50 -14.32 30.33
N GLU A 363 21.24 -14.97 29.19
CA GLU A 363 21.69 -14.46 27.89
C GLU A 363 21.04 -13.12 27.53
N ILE A 364 19.75 -12.95 27.86
CA ILE A 364 19.09 -11.65 27.71
C ILE A 364 19.65 -10.60 28.68
N GLY A 365 19.96 -10.97 29.93
CA GLY A 365 20.66 -10.08 30.87
C GLY A 365 21.94 -9.51 30.26
N LYS A 366 22.79 -10.38 29.70
CA LYS A 366 24.03 -9.97 29.00
C LYS A 366 23.75 -9.07 27.78
N LEU A 367 22.69 -9.34 27.01
CA LEU A 367 22.31 -8.53 25.86
C LEU A 367 21.87 -7.12 26.30
N ILE A 368 21.06 -7.02 27.35
CA ILE A 368 20.57 -5.74 27.87
C ILE A 368 21.68 -4.93 28.54
N ASP A 369 22.63 -5.58 29.21
CA ASP A 369 23.81 -4.89 29.74
C ASP A 369 24.69 -4.29 28.61
N LYS A 370 24.82 -5.00 27.48
CA LYS A 370 25.46 -4.44 26.27
C LYS A 370 24.66 -3.28 25.69
N TYR A 371 23.34 -3.40 25.63
CA TYR A 371 22.45 -2.35 25.14
C TYR A 371 22.51 -1.09 26.03
N LEU A 372 22.48 -1.24 27.35
CA LEU A 372 22.66 -0.15 28.31
C LEU A 372 23.96 0.61 28.04
N ARG A 373 25.07 -0.12 27.85
CA ARG A 373 26.36 0.48 27.49
C ARG A 373 26.30 1.28 26.20
N GLU A 374 25.60 0.78 25.18
CA GLU A 374 25.50 1.42 23.86
C GLU A 374 24.66 2.71 23.90
N ILE A 375 23.59 2.75 24.69
CA ILE A 375 22.74 3.94 24.81
C ILE A 375 23.28 4.98 25.81
N SER A 376 24.18 4.56 26.73
CA SER A 376 24.71 5.41 27.80
C SER A 376 25.36 6.73 27.34
N PRO A 377 26.10 6.78 26.21
CA PRO A 377 26.73 8.01 25.73
C PRO A 377 25.77 9.04 25.12
N ASP A 378 24.48 8.70 24.97
CA ASP A 378 23.48 9.61 24.39
C ASP A 378 23.11 10.72 25.37
N GLN A 379 23.50 11.96 25.06
CA GLN A 379 23.22 13.15 25.88
C GLN A 379 21.73 13.45 26.02
N ASN A 380 20.89 12.98 25.09
CA ASN A 380 19.45 13.19 25.13
C ASN A 380 18.72 12.04 25.84
N LEU A 381 19.45 11.01 26.30
CA LEU A 381 18.86 9.90 27.04
C LEU A 381 18.46 10.35 28.45
N LYS A 382 17.16 10.38 28.71
CA LYS A 382 16.61 10.70 30.03
C LYS A 382 16.92 9.59 31.04
N VAL A 383 17.22 9.99 32.29
CA VAL A 383 17.47 9.08 33.42
C VAL A 383 16.35 8.06 33.57
N SER A 384 15.09 8.49 33.43
CA SER A 384 13.92 7.60 33.54
C SER A 384 13.90 6.50 32.48
N LYS A 385 14.40 6.75 31.27
CA LYS A 385 14.50 5.73 30.21
C LYS A 385 15.66 4.78 30.48
N PHE A 386 16.81 5.31 30.90
CA PHE A 386 17.96 4.49 31.28
C PHE A 386 17.59 3.52 32.41
N LEU A 387 17.01 4.05 33.49
CA LEU A 387 16.57 3.27 34.64
C LEU A 387 15.49 2.25 34.24
N GLY A 388 14.54 2.68 33.40
CA GLY A 388 13.50 1.80 32.88
C GLY A 388 14.06 0.57 32.16
N VAL A 389 15.17 0.67 31.44
CA VAL A 389 15.85 -0.50 30.84
C VAL A 389 16.59 -1.31 31.89
N ALA A 390 17.32 -0.67 32.80
CA ALA A 390 18.10 -1.37 33.84
C ALA A 390 17.23 -2.25 34.74
N GLU A 391 16.04 -1.75 35.10
CA GLU A 391 15.05 -2.40 35.96
C GLU A 391 14.06 -3.31 35.19
N SER A 392 14.19 -3.43 33.86
CA SER A 392 13.23 -4.21 33.05
C SER A 392 13.36 -5.73 33.23
N LEU A 393 14.42 -6.23 33.86
CA LEU A 393 14.70 -7.65 34.04
C LEU A 393 14.77 -8.00 35.54
N PRO A 394 14.30 -9.20 35.95
CA PRO A 394 14.44 -9.66 37.34
C PRO A 394 15.91 -9.90 37.71
N ASP A 395 16.21 -9.92 39.00
CA ASP A 395 17.58 -10.15 39.50
C ASP A 395 18.16 -11.50 39.05
N SER A 396 17.31 -12.51 38.88
CA SER A 396 17.70 -13.84 38.35
C SER A 396 18.27 -13.81 36.93
N ALA A 397 18.08 -12.71 36.18
CA ALA A 397 18.68 -12.52 34.87
C ALA A 397 20.18 -12.22 34.90
N ARG A 398 20.74 -11.95 36.09
CA ARG A 398 22.13 -11.50 36.24
C ARG A 398 22.83 -12.28 37.34
N ASP A 399 23.98 -12.85 37.00
CA ASP A 399 24.90 -13.44 37.99
C ASP A 399 25.73 -12.34 38.69
N CYS A 400 26.00 -11.24 37.99
CA CYS A 400 26.62 -10.03 38.54
C CYS A 400 26.08 -8.78 37.83
N PHE A 401 26.24 -7.61 38.46
CA PHE A 401 25.73 -6.34 37.96
C PHE A 401 26.80 -5.45 37.31
N ASP A 402 28.02 -5.96 37.09
CA ASP A 402 29.14 -5.20 36.52
C ASP A 402 28.80 -4.58 35.16
N GLY A 403 28.00 -5.29 34.34
CA GLY A 403 27.51 -4.79 33.06
C GLY A 403 26.65 -3.53 33.20
N VAL A 404 25.71 -3.56 34.14
CA VAL A 404 24.83 -2.42 34.49
C VAL A 404 25.63 -1.29 35.10
N TYR A 405 26.50 -1.56 36.08
CA TYR A 405 27.35 -0.54 36.71
C TYR A 405 28.27 0.16 35.71
N ARG A 406 28.80 -0.58 34.74
CA ARG A 406 29.58 0.01 33.65
C ARG A 406 28.74 0.91 32.74
N GLY A 407 27.48 0.55 32.48
CA GLY A 407 26.55 1.45 31.80
C GLY A 407 26.29 2.73 32.59
N ILE A 408 26.04 2.60 33.90
CA ILE A 408 25.82 3.73 34.81
C ILE A 408 27.03 4.67 34.83
N ASP A 409 28.24 4.13 34.97
CA ASP A 409 29.48 4.92 34.98
C ASP A 409 29.61 5.76 33.69
N ILE A 410 29.42 5.15 32.51
CA ILE A 410 29.46 5.85 31.23
C ILE A 410 28.37 6.94 31.15
N TYR A 411 27.14 6.61 31.55
CA TYR A 411 26.02 7.54 31.52
C TYR A 411 26.27 8.76 32.42
N LEU A 412 26.79 8.53 33.63
CA LEU A 412 27.11 9.60 34.59
C LEU A 412 28.30 10.44 34.12
N GLN A 413 29.34 9.83 33.54
CA GLN A 413 30.47 10.57 32.97
C GLN A 413 29.99 11.56 31.90
N VAL A 414 29.20 11.10 30.93
CA VAL A 414 28.69 11.95 29.85
C VAL A 414 27.81 13.08 30.41
N SER A 415 26.94 12.77 31.37
CA SER A 415 26.04 13.73 32.00
C SER A 415 26.80 14.80 32.81
N PHE A 416 27.85 14.40 33.54
CA PHE A 416 28.65 15.30 34.36
C PHE A 416 29.54 16.23 33.53
N PHE A 417 30.16 15.71 32.46
CA PHE A 417 30.94 16.52 31.52
C PHE A 417 30.05 17.55 30.79
N PHE A 418 28.82 17.19 30.44
CA PHE A 418 27.86 18.11 29.85
C PHE A 418 27.50 19.26 30.80
N PHE A 419 27.27 18.96 32.08
CA PHE A 419 26.97 19.96 33.11
C PHE A 419 28.13 20.94 33.37
N ILE A 420 29.38 20.44 33.37
CA ILE A 420 30.58 21.28 33.48
C ILE A 420 30.79 22.16 32.24
N PHE A 421 30.51 21.65 31.06
CA PHE A 421 30.68 22.41 29.82
C PHE A 421 29.64 23.54 29.70
N LEU A 422 28.39 23.29 30.10
CA LEU A 422 27.34 24.32 30.18
C LEU A 422 27.66 25.39 31.23
N SER A 423 28.13 24.99 32.43
CA SER A 423 28.47 25.97 33.47
C SER A 423 29.66 26.87 33.08
N LYS A 424 30.61 26.36 32.29
CA LYS A 424 31.71 27.16 31.72
C LYS A 424 31.33 28.00 30.49
N SER A 425 30.21 27.72 29.82
CA SER A 425 29.75 28.49 28.66
C SER A 425 28.78 29.62 29.03
N ILE A 426 28.31 29.65 30.28
CA ILE A 426 27.41 30.68 30.85
C ILE A 426 28.19 31.72 31.68
N LEU A 427 29.48 31.46 31.95
CA LEU A 427 30.47 32.41 32.48
C LEU A 427 31.32 32.95 31.32
#